data_AF-A0A2R4XI80-F1
#
_entry.id   AF-A0A2R4XI80-F1
#
_cell.length_a   1.000
_cell.length_b   1.000
_cell.length_c   1.000
_cell.angle_alpha   90.00
_cell.angle_beta   90.00
_cell.angle_gamma   90.00
#
_symmetry.space_group_name_H-M   'P 1'
#
loop_
_entity.id
_entity.type
_entity.pdbx_description
1 polymer ?
#
loop_
_entity_poly.entity_id
_entity_poly.type
_entity_poly.pdbx_seq_one_letter_code
_entity_poly.pdbx_strand_id
1 'polypeptide(L)'
;MSDQGELENPLKVASEPMSEVPGNALAALKAIRQSRGLSLEDVSARLKFAPRQVEAFENGQWDALPNGIGLRTLAKNYSRLLGVDMMSIEPLLPKQDVRGGSTIARQHSSGPGLGMTMEQVESHRSWPWMLIIILVVVVVLAIAIWQGILPRTMLPEWVRGLFE
;
A
#
# COMPACT_ATOMS: atom_id res chain seq x y z
N MET A 1 22.38 -67.96 -11.29
CA MET A 1 22.41 -67.95 -9.81
C MET A 1 23.24 -66.77 -9.37
N SER A 2 22.78 -65.80 -8.58
CA SER A 2 21.52 -65.52 -7.90
C SER A 2 21.60 -64.01 -7.59
N ASP A 3 20.60 -63.22 -7.95
CA ASP A 3 19.40 -62.94 -7.14
C ASP A 3 19.67 -61.94 -5.99
N GLN A 4 18.95 -60.82 -6.11
CA GLN A 4 18.41 -59.92 -5.07
C GLN A 4 19.31 -59.01 -4.23
N GLY A 5 18.92 -57.72 -4.27
CA GLY A 5 19.34 -56.69 -3.34
C GLY A 5 18.90 -55.28 -3.72
N GLU A 6 17.64 -55.12 -4.18
CA GLU A 6 16.89 -53.86 -4.12
C GLU A 6 16.92 -53.36 -2.67
N LEU A 7 17.82 -52.43 -2.34
CA LEU A 7 17.75 -51.67 -1.10
C LEU A 7 17.29 -50.26 -1.46
N GLU A 8 16.01 -50.07 -1.23
CA GLU A 8 15.28 -48.85 -1.43
C GLU A 8 15.92 -47.65 -0.71
N ASN A 9 15.82 -46.52 -1.41
CA ASN A 9 15.94 -45.14 -0.95
C ASN A 9 15.35 -44.90 0.45
N PRO A 10 16.07 -44.18 1.34
CA PRO A 10 15.35 -43.25 2.19
C PRO A 10 16.16 -41.99 2.51
N LEU A 11 16.59 -41.21 1.52
CA LEU A 11 16.78 -39.76 1.73
C LEU A 11 16.21 -38.98 0.55
N LYS A 12 14.95 -39.29 0.27
CA LYS A 12 13.90 -38.28 0.16
C LYS A 12 13.92 -37.39 1.42
N VAL A 13 14.91 -36.50 1.51
CA VAL A 13 14.72 -35.18 2.13
C VAL A 13 14.10 -34.36 1.00
N ALA A 14 12.85 -34.61 0.62
CA ALA A 14 11.74 -33.99 1.33
C ALA A 14 12.14 -32.59 1.79
N SER A 15 12.08 -31.68 0.80
CA SER A 15 11.35 -30.43 0.94
C SER A 15 11.75 -29.58 2.12
N GLU A 16 12.76 -28.73 1.93
CA GLU A 16 12.54 -27.30 2.05
C GLU A 16 13.29 -26.62 0.89
N PRO A 17 12.61 -26.09 -0.15
CA PRO A 17 13.25 -25.05 -0.92
C PRO A 17 13.59 -23.95 0.08
N MET A 18 14.87 -23.65 0.23
CA MET A 18 15.39 -22.53 0.99
C MET A 18 14.93 -21.24 0.28
N SER A 19 13.65 -20.94 0.43
CA SER A 19 12.92 -19.81 -0.17
C SER A 19 12.56 -18.80 0.92
N GLU A 20 13.46 -18.53 1.87
CA GLU A 20 13.21 -17.56 2.94
C GLU A 20 14.39 -16.63 3.17
N VAL A 21 14.74 -15.80 2.18
CA VAL A 21 15.61 -14.63 2.40
C VAL A 21 15.10 -13.30 1.77
N PRO A 22 13.99 -13.23 1.00
CA PRO A 22 13.37 -11.94 0.68
C PRO A 22 12.45 -11.40 1.79
N GLY A 23 11.77 -12.30 2.53
CA GLY A 23 10.69 -11.95 3.45
C GLY A 23 11.15 -11.20 4.71
N ASN A 24 12.35 -11.51 5.22
CA ASN A 24 12.89 -10.86 6.42
C ASN A 24 13.22 -9.37 6.19
N ALA A 25 13.74 -9.03 5.02
CA ALA A 25 14.11 -7.66 4.66
C ALA A 25 12.87 -6.80 4.36
N LEU A 26 11.82 -7.37 3.75
CA LEU A 26 10.54 -6.69 3.57
C LEU A 26 9.77 -6.55 4.89
N ALA A 27 9.83 -7.54 5.78
CA ALA A 27 9.31 -7.41 7.14
C ALA A 27 10.06 -6.32 7.94
N ALA A 28 11.36 -6.11 7.69
CA ALA A 28 12.11 -5.01 8.29
C ALA A 28 11.59 -3.64 7.83
N LEU A 29 11.14 -3.50 6.58
CA LEU A 29 10.48 -2.28 6.10
C LEU A 29 9.22 -1.94 6.90
N LYS A 30 8.39 -2.95 7.20
CA LYS A 30 7.22 -2.81 8.08
C LYS A 30 7.61 -2.35 9.49
N ALA A 31 8.67 -2.92 10.06
CA ALA A 31 9.17 -2.51 11.37
C ALA A 31 9.63 -1.04 11.37
N ILE A 32 10.32 -0.59 10.32
CA ILE A 32 10.73 0.81 10.16
C ILE A 32 9.52 1.74 10.03
N ARG A 33 8.48 1.32 9.30
CA ARG A 33 7.23 2.09 9.21
C ARG A 33 6.57 2.23 10.58
N GLN A 34 6.47 1.14 11.32
CA GLN A 34 5.88 1.10 12.66
C GLN A 34 6.68 1.94 13.67
N SER A 35 8.02 1.89 13.62
CA SER A 35 8.87 2.70 14.50
C SER A 35 8.74 4.21 14.25
N ARG A 36 8.25 4.61 13.07
CA ARG A 36 7.93 6.00 12.71
C ARG A 36 6.49 6.40 13.02
N GLY A 37 5.69 5.48 13.59
CA GLY A 37 4.28 5.72 13.88
C GLY A 37 3.41 5.93 12.64
N LEU A 38 3.85 5.46 11.46
CA LEU A 38 3.10 5.61 10.22
C LEU A 38 2.09 4.46 10.06
N SER A 39 0.82 4.80 9.85
CA SER A 39 -0.20 3.79 9.53
C SER A 39 -0.09 3.34 8.05
N LEU A 40 -0.74 2.22 7.69
CA LEU A 40 -0.80 1.80 6.27
C LEU A 40 -1.53 2.85 5.43
N GLU A 41 -2.56 3.48 6.00
CA GLU A 41 -3.36 4.53 5.40
C GLU A 41 -2.51 5.79 5.15
N ASP A 42 -1.69 6.21 6.12
CA ASP A 42 -0.78 7.35 5.97
C ASP A 42 0.23 7.13 4.84
N VAL A 43 0.77 5.92 4.75
CA VAL A 43 1.70 5.53 3.68
C VAL A 43 0.97 5.49 2.34
N SER A 44 -0.21 4.89 2.29
CA SER A 44 -1.02 4.77 1.08
C SER A 44 -1.36 6.14 0.47
N ALA A 45 -1.71 7.12 1.31
CA ALA A 45 -2.03 8.48 0.89
C ALA A 45 -0.82 9.19 0.27
N ARG A 46 0.38 8.95 0.80
CA ARG A 46 1.63 9.55 0.31
C ARG A 46 2.14 8.89 -0.97
N LEU A 47 1.98 7.57 -1.07
CA LEU A 47 2.50 6.77 -2.18
C LEU A 47 1.53 6.71 -3.37
N LYS A 48 0.24 7.02 -3.15
CA LYS A 48 -0.85 6.89 -4.13
C LYS A 48 -1.09 5.43 -4.56
N PHE A 49 -0.86 4.49 -3.66
CA PHE A 49 -1.19 3.07 -3.82
C PHE A 49 -2.22 2.68 -2.77
N ALA A 50 -3.03 1.65 -3.05
CA ALA A 50 -4.04 1.20 -2.09
C ALA A 50 -3.36 0.62 -0.82
N PRO A 51 -3.93 0.78 0.39
CA PRO A 51 -3.38 0.21 1.62
C PRO A 51 -3.07 -1.30 1.51
N ARG A 52 -3.96 -2.04 0.83
CA ARG A 52 -3.78 -3.47 0.55
C ARG A 52 -2.54 -3.78 -0.31
N GLN A 53 -2.18 -2.90 -1.24
CA GLN A 53 -0.95 -3.05 -2.03
C GLN A 53 0.29 -2.75 -1.20
N VAL A 54 0.22 -1.76 -0.31
CA VAL A 54 1.33 -1.48 0.63
C VAL A 54 1.56 -2.66 1.57
N GLU A 55 0.48 -3.23 2.11
CA GLU A 55 0.53 -4.42 2.94
C GLU A 55 1.05 -5.65 2.17
N ALA A 56 0.56 -5.89 0.96
CA ALA A 56 1.05 -6.97 0.11
C ALA A 56 2.55 -6.83 -0.19
N PHE A 57 3.04 -5.60 -0.38
CA PHE A 57 4.46 -5.32 -0.58
C PHE A 57 5.30 -5.62 0.68
N GLU A 58 4.83 -5.23 1.86
CA GLU A 58 5.48 -5.56 3.14
C GLU A 58 5.52 -7.07 3.41
N ASN A 59 4.51 -7.81 2.93
CA ASN A 59 4.40 -9.26 3.10
C ASN A 59 5.02 -10.08 1.94
N GLY A 60 5.62 -9.42 0.94
CA GLY A 60 6.19 -10.11 -0.24
C GLY A 60 5.15 -10.83 -1.11
N GLN A 61 3.88 -10.44 -1.04
CA GLN A 61 2.78 -11.02 -1.82
C GLN A 61 2.74 -10.41 -3.23
N TRP A 62 3.69 -10.80 -4.08
CA TRP A 62 3.88 -10.22 -5.41
C TRP A 62 2.67 -10.38 -6.34
N ASP A 63 1.88 -11.44 -6.18
CA ASP A 63 0.69 -11.73 -7.01
C ASP A 63 -0.44 -10.68 -6.83
N ALA A 64 -0.46 -9.99 -5.69
CA ALA A 64 -1.45 -8.96 -5.38
C ALA A 64 -1.00 -7.54 -5.79
N LEU A 65 0.17 -7.41 -6.41
CA LEU A 65 0.80 -6.13 -6.74
C LEU A 65 0.74 -5.81 -8.25
N PRO A 66 0.79 -4.52 -8.61
CA PRO A 66 0.92 -4.12 -10.01
C PRO A 66 2.25 -4.62 -10.59
N ASN A 67 2.23 -5.28 -11.75
CA ASN A 67 3.44 -5.78 -12.39
C ASN A 67 4.21 -4.70 -13.18
N GLY A 68 5.51 -4.97 -13.43
CA GLY A 68 6.39 -4.14 -14.23
C GLY A 68 6.77 -2.82 -13.55
N ILE A 69 6.54 -1.71 -14.25
CA ILE A 69 6.94 -0.36 -13.81
C ILE A 69 6.21 0.05 -12.52
N GLY A 70 4.99 -0.46 -12.30
CA GLY A 70 4.19 -0.16 -11.11
C GLY A 70 4.86 -0.64 -9.82
N LEU A 71 5.34 -1.90 -9.79
CA LEU A 71 6.04 -2.46 -8.63
C LEU A 71 7.32 -1.70 -8.31
N ARG A 72 8.12 -1.40 -9.33
CA ARG A 72 9.37 -0.63 -9.17
C ARG A 72 9.09 0.78 -8.65
N THR A 73 8.00 1.40 -9.09
CA THR A 73 7.58 2.73 -8.62
C THR A 73 7.14 2.69 -7.16
N LEU A 74 6.36 1.67 -6.76
CA LEU A 74 5.98 1.45 -5.37
C LEU A 74 7.22 1.33 -4.48
N ALA A 75 8.14 0.43 -4.84
CA ALA A 75 9.37 0.20 -4.09
C ALA A 75 10.22 1.46 -3.95
N LYS A 76 10.40 2.22 -5.04
CA LYS A 76 11.16 3.48 -5.04
C LYS A 76 10.53 4.55 -4.15
N ASN A 77 9.22 4.74 -4.24
CA ASN A 77 8.53 5.75 -3.43
C ASN A 77 8.53 5.35 -1.94
N TYR A 78 8.39 4.07 -1.67
CA TYR A 78 8.43 3.50 -0.33
C TYR A 78 9.83 3.64 0.30
N SER A 79 10.89 3.35 -0.45
CA SER A 79 12.29 3.57 -0.03
C SER A 79 12.53 5.05 0.32
N ARG A 80 12.04 5.97 -0.52
CA ARG A 80 12.16 7.41 -0.28
C ARG A 80 11.40 7.86 0.96
N LEU A 81 10.20 7.32 1.20
CA LEU A 81 9.41 7.64 2.39
C LEU A 81 10.10 7.15 3.67
N LEU A 82 10.67 5.94 3.64
CA LEU A 82 11.40 5.38 4.77
C LEU A 82 12.86 5.84 4.85
N GLY A 83 13.36 6.61 3.88
CA GLY A 83 14.77 7.01 3.83
C GLY A 83 15.73 5.82 3.72
N VAL A 84 15.27 4.72 3.11
CA VAL A 84 16.06 3.51 2.86
C VAL A 84 16.57 3.55 1.42
N ASP A 85 17.78 3.05 1.20
CA ASP A 85 18.38 3.03 -0.13
C ASP A 85 17.64 2.06 -1.07
N MET A 86 17.27 2.53 -2.26
CA MET A 86 16.65 1.72 -3.30
C MET A 86 17.53 0.52 -3.69
N MET A 87 18.86 0.67 -3.66
CA MET A 87 19.81 -0.40 -3.97
C MET A 87 19.69 -1.60 -3.03
N SER A 88 19.14 -1.39 -1.82
CA SER A 88 18.90 -2.47 -0.85
C SER A 88 17.58 -3.20 -1.07
N ILE A 89 16.60 -2.53 -1.68
CA ILE A 89 15.25 -3.06 -1.94
C ILE A 89 15.16 -3.71 -3.32
N GLU A 90 15.87 -3.17 -4.33
CA GLU A 90 15.86 -3.69 -5.70
C GLU A 90 16.16 -5.20 -5.82
N PRO A 91 17.12 -5.78 -5.07
CA PRO A 91 17.37 -7.22 -5.09
C PRO A 91 16.22 -8.08 -4.54
N LEU A 92 15.34 -7.49 -3.72
CA LEU A 92 14.18 -8.16 -3.12
C LEU A 92 13.00 -8.23 -4.10
N LEU A 93 13.01 -7.38 -5.13
CA LEU A 93 11.94 -7.35 -6.12
C LEU A 93 12.07 -8.54 -7.09
N PRO A 94 10.95 -9.11 -7.54
CA PRO A 94 10.98 -10.10 -8.61
C PRO A 94 11.63 -9.47 -9.86
N LYS A 95 12.49 -10.24 -10.53
CA LYS A 95 13.07 -9.83 -11.82
C LYS A 95 11.96 -9.81 -12.86
N GLN A 96 11.40 -8.63 -13.11
CA GLN A 96 10.35 -8.46 -14.10
C GLN A 96 11.00 -8.05 -15.43
N ASP A 97 10.80 -8.86 -16.46
CA ASP A 97 11.21 -8.52 -17.82
C ASP A 97 10.42 -7.30 -18.30
N VAL A 98 11.08 -6.14 -18.33
CA VAL A 98 10.51 -4.84 -18.72
C VAL A 98 10.13 -4.80 -20.23
N ARG A 99 10.08 -5.94 -20.92
CA ARG A 99 9.77 -6.03 -22.36
C ARG A 99 8.28 -5.99 -22.70
N GLY A 100 7.37 -5.95 -21.73
CA GLY A 100 5.93 -5.99 -21.99
C GLY A 100 5.13 -4.92 -21.26
N GLY A 101 4.87 -3.79 -21.93
CA GLY A 101 3.57 -3.12 -21.98
C GLY A 101 2.91 -2.66 -20.68
N SER A 102 2.84 -1.34 -20.53
CA SER A 102 1.81 -0.62 -19.76
C SER A 102 0.40 -1.20 -20.01
N THR A 103 -0.13 -1.96 -19.05
CA THR A 103 -1.57 -2.24 -18.96
C THR A 103 -2.19 -1.27 -17.96
N ILE A 104 -2.38 -0.02 -18.41
CA ILE A 104 -3.49 0.80 -17.89
C ILE A 104 -4.76 0.11 -18.39
N ALA A 105 -5.21 -0.92 -17.66
CA ALA A 105 -6.48 -1.59 -17.89
C ALA A 105 -7.60 -0.64 -17.44
N ARG A 106 -7.94 0.28 -18.34
CA ARG A 106 -9.29 0.72 -18.70
C ARG A 106 -10.41 0.08 -17.85
N GLN A 107 -10.75 0.70 -16.72
CA GLN A 107 -12.07 0.58 -16.11
C GLN A 107 -13.01 1.56 -16.84
N HIS A 108 -13.44 1.17 -18.04
CA HIS A 108 -14.65 1.72 -18.65
C HIS A 108 -15.73 0.66 -18.49
N SER A 109 -16.42 0.70 -17.35
CA SER A 109 -17.63 -0.07 -17.13
C SER A 109 -18.77 0.61 -17.90
N SER A 110 -18.98 0.22 -19.15
CA SER A 110 -20.22 0.52 -19.85
C SER A 110 -21.33 -0.40 -19.31
N GLY A 111 -22.43 0.15 -18.79
CA GLY A 111 -23.70 -0.57 -18.67
C GLY A 111 -24.35 -0.80 -20.04
N PRO A 112 -25.59 -1.30 -20.17
CA PRO A 112 -26.58 -1.67 -19.14
C PRO A 112 -27.19 -3.08 -19.32
N GLY A 113 -27.58 -3.75 -18.22
CA GLY A 113 -28.30 -5.02 -18.25
C GLY A 113 -29.26 -5.14 -17.08
N LEU A 114 -30.55 -5.03 -17.35
CA LEU A 114 -31.64 -5.36 -16.43
C LEU A 114 -31.53 -6.84 -16.02
N GLY A 115 -31.14 -7.07 -14.78
CA GLY A 115 -31.11 -8.38 -14.14
C GLY A 115 -31.06 -8.18 -12.63
N MET A 116 -32.24 -8.20 -12.01
CA MET A 116 -32.38 -8.20 -10.56
C MET A 116 -31.79 -9.49 -9.97
N THR A 117 -31.30 -9.37 -8.73
CA THR A 117 -30.86 -10.41 -7.79
C THR A 117 -29.43 -10.94 -7.97
N MET A 118 -28.50 -10.38 -7.20
CA MET A 118 -27.88 -11.10 -6.07
C MET A 118 -27.11 -10.07 -5.22
N GLU A 119 -27.49 -9.96 -3.95
CA GLU A 119 -26.64 -9.59 -2.81
C GLU A 119 -25.56 -8.53 -3.08
N GLN A 120 -25.96 -7.26 -3.02
CA GLN A 120 -25.02 -6.18 -2.80
C GLN A 120 -24.29 -6.46 -1.48
N VAL A 121 -23.03 -6.86 -1.62
CA VAL A 121 -21.99 -6.81 -0.60
C VAL A 121 -22.28 -5.63 0.33
N GLU A 122 -22.66 -5.93 1.58
CA GLU A 122 -22.63 -4.96 2.67
C GLU A 122 -21.15 -4.59 2.91
N SER A 123 -20.65 -3.74 2.02
CA SER A 123 -19.50 -2.91 2.23
C SER A 123 -19.88 -1.99 3.38
N HIS A 124 -19.43 -2.37 4.57
CA HIS A 124 -19.48 -1.59 5.80
C HIS A 124 -19.08 -0.15 5.50
N ARG A 125 -20.15 0.61 5.30
CA ARG A 125 -20.28 2.04 5.09
C ARG A 125 -19.35 2.74 6.08
N SER A 126 -18.25 3.24 5.58
CA SER A 126 -17.24 4.09 6.23
C SER A 126 -17.83 5.44 6.69
N TRP A 127 -18.93 5.40 7.43
CA TRP A 127 -19.57 6.56 8.05
C TRP A 127 -18.85 7.07 9.30
N PRO A 128 -18.10 6.28 10.12
CA PRO A 128 -17.47 6.86 11.31
C PRO A 128 -16.23 7.73 11.01
N TRP A 129 -15.65 7.64 9.81
CA TRP A 129 -14.48 8.47 9.45
C TRP A 129 -14.83 9.95 9.24
N MET A 130 -16.06 10.26 8.83
CA MET A 130 -16.49 11.66 8.77
C MET A 130 -16.64 12.29 10.16
N LEU A 131 -17.03 11.51 11.18
CA LEU A 131 -17.07 11.99 12.56
C LEU A 131 -15.66 12.28 13.10
N ILE A 132 -14.67 11.46 12.73
CA ILE A 132 -13.26 11.69 13.10
C ILE A 132 -12.71 12.95 12.43
N ILE A 133 -13.00 13.16 11.14
CA ILE A 133 -12.62 14.40 10.43
C ILE A 133 -13.29 15.62 11.07
N ILE A 134 -14.60 15.55 11.36
CA ILE A 134 -15.33 16.65 12.01
C ILE A 134 -14.76 16.95 13.40
N LEU A 135 -14.44 15.92 14.19
CA LEU A 135 -13.85 16.10 15.52
C LEU A 135 -12.49 16.80 15.44
N VAL A 136 -11.64 16.40 14.50
CA VAL A 136 -10.32 17.02 14.29
C VAL A 136 -10.47 18.48 13.86
N VAL A 137 -11.40 18.78 12.94
CA VAL A 137 -11.69 20.15 12.49
C VAL A 137 -12.15 21.02 13.66
N VAL A 138 -13.05 20.51 14.51
CA VAL A 138 -13.54 21.22 15.71
C VAL A 138 -12.41 21.49 16.70
N VAL A 139 -11.53 20.52 16.94
CA VAL A 139 -10.38 20.69 17.84
C VAL A 139 -9.39 21.74 17.30
N VAL A 140 -9.11 21.74 15.99
CA VAL A 140 -8.24 22.75 15.35
C VAL A 140 -8.86 24.15 15.45
N LEU A 141 -10.17 24.29 15.24
CA LEU A 141 -10.89 25.55 15.39
C LEU A 141 -10.87 26.07 16.83
N ALA A 142 -11.12 25.19 17.81
CA ALA A 142 -11.07 25.54 19.23
C ALA A 142 -9.67 26.00 19.66
N ILE A 143 -8.61 25.33 19.17
CA ILE A 143 -7.22 25.73 19.38
C ILE A 143 -6.94 27.09 18.73
N ALA A 144 -7.38 27.30 17.48
CA ALA A 144 -7.16 28.57 16.78
C ALA A 144 -7.82 29.76 17.49
N ILE A 145 -9.03 29.56 18.02
CA ILE A 145 -9.75 30.58 18.80
C ILE A 145 -9.05 30.83 20.14
N TRP A 146 -8.63 29.77 20.84
CA TRP A 146 -8.00 29.87 22.16
C TRP A 146 -6.60 30.48 22.12
N GLN A 147 -5.86 30.27 21.03
CA GLN A 147 -4.53 30.86 20.83
C GLN A 147 -4.59 32.38 20.54
N GLY A 148 -5.78 32.98 20.36
CA GLY A 148 -5.89 34.40 20.02
C GLY A 148 -5.23 34.78 18.68
N ILE A 149 -4.84 33.77 17.88
CA ILE A 149 -4.21 33.90 16.57
C ILE A 149 -5.32 34.07 15.55
N LEU A 150 -5.94 35.25 15.57
CA LEU A 150 -6.56 35.82 14.38
C LEU A 150 -5.78 37.08 14.00
N PRO A 151 -4.56 36.94 13.42
CA PRO A 151 -3.96 38.05 12.71
C PRO A 151 -4.85 38.38 11.52
N ARG A 152 -5.57 39.51 11.58
CA ARG A 152 -6.39 40.08 10.49
C ARG A 152 -5.59 40.40 9.21
N THR A 153 -4.30 40.09 9.19
CA THR A 153 -3.35 40.32 8.10
C THR A 153 -3.26 39.14 7.13
N MET A 154 -3.83 37.97 7.46
CA MET A 154 -3.82 36.79 6.59
C MET A 154 -5.05 36.64 5.70
N LEU A 155 -5.84 37.70 5.52
CA LEU A 155 -6.89 37.69 4.50
C LEU A 155 -6.25 37.98 3.14
N PRO A 156 -6.33 37.05 2.17
CA PRO A 156 -5.96 37.34 0.80
C PRO A 156 -6.78 38.51 0.24
N GLU A 157 -6.20 39.32 -0.63
CA GLU A 157 -6.88 40.50 -1.21
C GLU A 157 -8.21 40.15 -1.89
N TRP A 158 -8.35 38.95 -2.44
CA TRP A 158 -9.59 38.47 -3.05
C TRP A 158 -10.73 38.22 -2.04
N VAL A 159 -10.44 38.08 -0.75
CA VAL A 159 -11.46 37.95 0.32
C VAL A 159 -12.00 39.33 0.73
N ARG A 160 -11.18 40.38 0.60
CA ARG A 160 -11.59 41.75 0.97
C ARG A 160 -12.60 42.33 -0.01
N GLY A 161 -12.47 42.04 -1.30
CA GLY A 161 -13.42 42.47 -2.33
C GLY A 161 -14.79 41.76 -2.31
N LEU A 162 -15.04 40.87 -1.35
CA LEU A 162 -16.28 40.10 -1.22
C LEU A 162 -17.23 40.67 -0.14
N PHE A 163 -16.75 41.64 0.65
CA PHE A 163 -17.52 42.29 1.73
C PHE A 163 -17.72 43.80 1.53
N GLU A 164 -17.36 44.33 0.35
CA GLU A 164 -17.81 45.64 -0.15
C GLU A 164 -19.04 45.49 -1.07
#